data_AF-A0A9Q0MQY2-F1
#
_entry.id   AF-A0A9Q0MQY2-F1
#
_cell.length_a   1.000
_cell.length_b   1.000
_cell.length_c   1.000
_cell.angle_alpha   90.00
_cell.angle_beta   90.00
_cell.angle_gamma   90.00
#
_symmetry.space_group_name_H-M   'P 1'
#
loop_
_entity.id
_entity.type
_entity.pdbx_description
1 polymer ?
#
loop_
_entity_poly.entity_id
_entity_poly.type
_entity_poly.pdbx_seq_one_letter_code
_entity_poly.pdbx_strand_id
1 'polypeptide(L)'
;VVNDVKFYVDCDEVYPNLFVGNGSAAKNIEYLRSIGVTHVVNMAEDKGINEGGKVLVHCFMGYSRSATCAIAYLMTYKRMSAVTACQTVKSKHVCRPNDGFLQQLVELDDHHRKLYRKL
;
A
#
# COMPACT_ATOMS: atom_id res chain seq x y z
N VAL A 1 9.76 -29.91 20.04
CA VAL A 1 10.33 -28.71 19.38
C VAL A 1 9.16 -27.91 18.87
N VAL A 2 8.77 -26.87 19.61
CA VAL A 2 7.73 -25.94 19.15
C VAL A 2 8.34 -25.23 17.95
N ASN A 3 7.80 -25.45 16.76
CA ASN A 3 8.26 -24.74 15.57
C ASN A 3 7.99 -23.25 15.80
N ASP A 4 9.04 -22.50 16.10
CA ASP A 4 9.04 -21.04 16.01
C ASP A 4 8.71 -20.68 14.56
N VAL A 5 7.42 -20.55 14.25
CA VAL A 5 6.98 -19.86 13.05
C VAL A 5 7.31 -18.39 13.28
N LYS A 6 8.58 -18.04 13.08
CA LYS A 6 8.97 -16.64 12.83
C LYS A 6 8.25 -16.26 11.55
N PHE A 7 7.15 -15.54 11.67
CA PHE A 7 6.47 -15.00 10.51
C PHE A 7 7.46 -14.13 9.74
N TYR A 8 7.75 -14.49 8.49
CA TYR A 8 8.68 -13.76 7.63
C TYR A 8 8.24 -12.29 7.48
N VAL A 9 9.21 -11.38 7.46
CA VAL A 9 9.00 -9.95 7.21
C VAL A 9 8.94 -9.73 5.71
N ASP A 10 7.78 -9.29 5.21
CA ASP A 10 7.54 -8.97 3.80
C ASP A 10 7.14 -7.49 3.70
N CYS A 11 7.94 -6.71 2.99
CA CYS A 11 7.75 -5.26 2.87
C CYS A 11 8.59 -4.71 1.72
N ASP A 12 7.93 -3.99 0.79
CA ASP A 12 8.56 -3.38 -0.37
C ASP A 12 8.22 -1.89 -0.46
N GLU A 13 9.19 -1.08 -0.89
CA GLU A 13 8.95 0.30 -1.31
C GLU A 13 8.31 0.29 -2.71
N VAL A 14 7.03 0.63 -2.78
CA VAL A 14 6.24 0.58 -4.03
C VAL A 14 6.22 1.92 -4.76
N TYR A 15 6.53 3.00 -4.03
CA TYR A 15 6.68 4.36 -4.53
C TYR A 15 7.57 5.14 -3.54
N PRO A 16 8.31 6.19 -3.94
CA PRO A 16 9.17 6.93 -3.01
C PRO A 16 8.48 7.26 -1.68
N ASN A 17 9.06 6.77 -0.58
CA ASN A 17 8.60 6.88 0.80
C ASN A 17 7.28 6.15 1.15
N LEU A 18 6.74 5.34 0.25
CA LEU A 18 5.52 4.56 0.44
C LEU A 18 5.82 3.06 0.32
N PHE A 19 5.59 2.36 1.43
CA PHE A 19 5.86 0.93 1.58
C PHE A 19 4.58 0.14 1.73
N VAL A 20 4.54 -1.07 1.16
CA VAL A 20 3.48 -2.06 1.39
C VAL A 20 4.10 -3.28 2.05
N GLY A 21 3.51 -3.76 3.14
CA GLY A 21 4.02 -4.94 3.83
C GLY A 21 2.98 -5.73 4.61
N ASN A 22 3.45 -6.81 5.25
CA ASN A 22 2.64 -7.71 6.07
C ASN A 22 2.63 -7.32 7.57
N GLY A 23 1.83 -8.03 8.36
CA GLY A 23 1.72 -7.78 9.80
C GLY A 23 3.01 -8.03 10.58
N SER A 24 3.91 -8.87 10.09
CA SER A 24 5.23 -9.12 10.70
C SER A 24 6.15 -7.92 10.55
N ALA A 25 6.17 -7.31 9.35
CA ALA A 25 6.92 -6.10 9.09
C ALA A 25 6.46 -4.96 10.00
N ALA A 26 5.13 -4.77 10.13
CA ALA A 26 4.54 -3.74 10.97
C ALA A 26 4.85 -3.90 12.47
N LYS A 27 5.11 -5.12 12.94
CA LYS A 27 5.43 -5.42 14.35
C LYS A 27 6.93 -5.43 14.65
N ASN A 28 7.78 -5.38 13.63
CA ASN A 28 9.23 -5.46 13.80
C ASN A 28 9.86 -4.05 13.89
N ILE A 29 9.95 -3.50 15.11
CA ILE A 29 10.44 -2.14 15.36
C ILE A 29 11.89 -1.95 14.86
N GLU A 30 12.75 -2.95 15.01
CA GLU A 30 14.15 -2.88 14.57
C GLU A 30 14.24 -2.78 13.04
N TYR A 31 13.45 -3.59 12.33
CA TYR A 31 13.34 -3.51 10.89
C TYR A 31 12.76 -2.16 10.42
N LEU A 32 11.68 -1.69 11.03
CA LEU A 32 11.09 -0.39 10.67
C LEU A 32 12.09 0.76 10.83
N ARG A 33 12.88 0.74 11.92
CA ARG A 33 13.95 1.72 12.14
C ARG A 33 15.06 1.60 11.10
N SER A 34 15.46 0.38 10.73
CA SER A 34 16.55 0.18 9.77
C SER A 34 16.22 0.69 8.36
N ILE A 35 14.95 0.61 7.95
CA ILE A 35 14.48 1.17 6.66
C ILE A 35 14.01 2.63 6.76
N GLY A 36 13.97 3.19 7.98
CA GLY A 36 13.58 4.57 8.26
C GLY A 36 12.08 4.84 8.14
N VAL A 37 11.23 3.84 8.37
CA VAL A 37 9.78 4.04 8.47
C VAL A 37 9.49 4.92 9.69
N THR A 38 8.68 5.94 9.44
CA THR A 38 8.28 6.94 10.44
C THR A 38 6.83 6.78 10.87
N HIS A 39 5.98 6.25 9.97
CA HIS A 39 4.55 6.08 10.19
C HIS A 39 4.14 4.68 9.73
N VAL A 40 3.32 4.00 10.53
CA VAL A 40 2.72 2.71 10.17
C VAL A 40 1.21 2.88 10.12
N VAL A 41 0.63 2.70 8.94
CA VAL A 41 -0.81 2.73 8.72
C VAL A 41 -1.32 1.30 8.68
N ASN A 42 -2.10 0.92 9.68
CA ASN A 42 -2.80 -0.35 9.70
C ASN A 42 -4.11 -0.20 8.94
N MET A 43 -4.29 -0.97 7.86
CA MET A 43 -5.56 -0.97 7.11
C MET A 43 -6.72 -1.67 7.85
N ALA A 44 -6.60 -1.89 9.17
CA ALA A 44 -7.67 -2.32 10.06
C ALA A 44 -8.09 -1.22 11.08
N GLU A 45 -7.30 -0.16 11.29
CA GLU A 45 -7.64 0.98 12.17
C GLU A 45 -6.71 2.18 11.87
N ASP A 46 -7.27 3.39 11.78
CA ASP A 46 -6.68 4.51 11.03
C ASP A 46 -6.31 5.72 11.91
N LYS A 47 -5.07 6.25 11.74
CA LYS A 47 -4.68 7.67 11.95
C LYS A 47 -3.40 8.03 11.17
N GLY A 48 -3.58 8.66 10.01
CA GLY A 48 -2.78 9.83 9.56
C GLY A 48 -1.47 9.60 8.78
N ILE A 49 -1.38 10.20 7.59
CA ILE A 49 -0.13 10.49 6.85
C ILE A 49 -0.08 12.00 6.65
N ASN A 50 0.79 12.71 7.37
CA ASN A 50 1.22 14.09 7.07
C ASN A 50 2.45 14.40 7.91
N GLU A 51 3.66 14.40 7.33
CA GLU A 51 4.91 14.94 7.93
C GLU A 51 6.18 14.73 7.07
N GLY A 52 6.08 14.26 5.82
CA GLY A 52 7.27 14.08 4.94
C GLY A 52 8.13 12.85 5.27
N GLY A 53 7.69 12.00 6.19
CA GLY A 53 8.38 10.76 6.53
C GLY A 53 8.01 9.56 5.64
N LYS A 54 8.68 8.42 5.85
CA LYS A 54 8.38 7.15 5.17
C LYS A 54 7.21 6.44 5.84
N VAL A 55 6.25 5.97 5.04
CA VAL A 55 5.02 5.34 5.51
C VAL A 55 4.96 3.87 5.11
N LEU A 56 4.75 2.98 6.07
CA LEU A 56 4.37 1.59 5.82
C LEU A 56 2.86 1.44 5.89
N VAL A 57 2.24 0.98 4.81
CA VAL A 57 0.83 0.60 4.75
C VAL A 57 0.75 -0.92 4.80
N HIS A 58 0.08 -1.49 5.80
CA HIS A 58 0.02 -2.94 5.96
C HIS A 58 -1.40 -3.48 6.12
N CYS A 59 -1.57 -4.76 5.80
CA CYS A 59 -2.73 -5.55 6.20
C CYS A 59 -2.26 -6.87 6.83
N PHE A 60 -3.03 -7.95 6.72
CA PHE A 60 -2.58 -9.25 7.23
C PHE A 60 -1.36 -9.76 6.45
N MET A 61 -1.47 -9.85 5.12
CA MET A 61 -0.46 -10.46 4.25
C MET A 61 0.18 -9.50 3.23
N GLY A 62 -0.17 -8.21 3.21
CA GLY A 62 0.37 -7.28 2.20
C GLY A 62 -0.28 -7.35 0.80
N TYR A 63 -0.89 -8.47 0.41
CA TYR A 63 -1.32 -8.72 -0.97
C TYR A 63 -2.53 -7.93 -1.50
N SER A 64 -3.54 -7.65 -0.68
CA SER A 64 -4.86 -7.22 -1.17
C SER A 64 -5.26 -5.85 -0.63
N ARG A 65 -5.74 -5.74 0.61
CA ARG A 65 -6.22 -4.46 1.20
C ARG A 65 -5.17 -3.34 1.17
N SER A 66 -3.97 -3.60 1.69
CA SER A 66 -2.89 -2.61 1.72
C SER A 66 -2.42 -2.21 0.31
N ALA A 67 -2.33 -3.18 -0.60
CA ALA A 67 -2.00 -2.91 -1.99
C ALA A 67 -3.07 -2.06 -2.69
N THR A 68 -4.36 -2.36 -2.52
CA THR A 68 -5.47 -1.56 -3.05
C THR A 68 -5.37 -0.11 -2.59
N CYS A 69 -5.09 0.14 -1.30
CA CYS A 69 -4.99 1.50 -0.79
C CYS A 69 -3.75 2.23 -1.27
N ALA A 70 -2.60 1.55 -1.40
CA ALA A 70 -1.44 2.14 -2.04
C ALA A 70 -1.73 2.52 -3.51
N ILE A 71 -2.42 1.66 -4.26
CA ILE A 71 -2.83 1.94 -5.65
C ILE A 71 -3.77 3.15 -5.68
N ALA A 72 -4.81 3.18 -4.84
CA ALA A 72 -5.76 4.30 -4.76
C ALA A 72 -5.06 5.62 -4.41
N TYR A 73 -4.08 5.59 -3.48
CA TYR A 73 -3.27 6.75 -3.14
C TYR A 73 -2.52 7.29 -4.36
N LEU A 74 -1.86 6.42 -5.14
CA LEU A 74 -1.16 6.83 -6.36
C LEU A 74 -2.11 7.41 -7.41
N MET A 75 -3.32 6.85 -7.54
CA MET A 75 -4.33 7.38 -8.45
C MET A 75 -4.78 8.79 -8.04
N THR A 76 -5.14 8.97 -6.77
CA THR A 76 -5.70 10.24 -6.28
C THR A 76 -4.65 11.34 -6.16
N TYR A 77 -3.48 11.02 -5.59
CA TYR A 77 -2.50 12.05 -5.21
C TYR A 77 -1.32 12.16 -6.17
N LYS A 78 -1.03 11.11 -6.95
CA LYS A 78 0.03 11.13 -7.99
C LYS A 78 -0.54 11.18 -9.41
N ARG A 79 -1.86 11.34 -9.54
CA ARG A 79 -2.59 11.47 -10.83
C ARG A 79 -2.30 10.35 -11.81
N MET A 80 -2.11 9.13 -11.30
CA MET A 80 -1.93 7.94 -12.13
C MET A 80 -3.28 7.36 -12.53
N SER A 81 -3.36 6.75 -13.71
CA SER A 81 -4.50 5.88 -14.04
C SER A 81 -4.47 4.61 -13.20
N ALA A 82 -5.60 3.91 -13.09
CA ALA A 82 -5.65 2.61 -12.41
C ALA A 82 -4.60 1.63 -12.95
N VAL A 83 -4.38 1.59 -14.28
CA VAL A 83 -3.39 0.72 -14.91
C VAL A 83 -1.96 1.08 -14.47
N THR A 84 -1.58 2.35 -14.59
CA THR A 84 -0.23 2.80 -14.22
C THR A 84 0.05 2.62 -12.73
N ALA A 85 -0.92 2.95 -11.87
CA ALA A 85 -0.80 2.76 -10.43
C ALA A 85 -0.66 1.27 -10.07
N CYS A 86 -1.49 0.40 -10.65
CA CYS A 86 -1.39 -1.04 -10.45
C CYS A 86 -0.03 -1.59 -10.89
N GLN A 87 0.47 -1.19 -12.06
CA GLN A 87 1.76 -1.62 -12.57
C GLN A 87 2.92 -1.15 -11.69
N THR A 88 2.85 0.10 -11.21
CA THR A 88 3.85 0.67 -10.30
C THR A 88 3.99 -0.20 -9.05
N VAL A 89 2.88 -0.51 -8.38
CA VAL A 89 2.88 -1.36 -7.18
C VAL A 89 3.32 -2.79 -7.52
N LYS A 90 2.74 -3.42 -8.55
CA LYS A 90 3.05 -4.80 -8.95
C LYS A 90 4.50 -5.02 -9.38
N SER A 91 5.19 -3.96 -9.84
CA SER A 91 6.60 -4.06 -10.23
C SER A 91 7.56 -4.21 -9.05
N LYS A 92 7.09 -3.92 -7.83
CA LYS A 92 7.89 -3.92 -6.60
C LYS A 92 7.37 -4.87 -5.54
N HIS A 93 6.06 -5.04 -5.44
CA HIS A 93 5.41 -5.87 -4.42
C HIS A 93 4.44 -6.86 -5.07
N VAL A 94 4.47 -8.12 -4.61
CA VAL A 94 3.50 -9.11 -5.08
C VAL A 94 2.12 -8.73 -4.52
N CYS A 95 1.20 -8.36 -5.40
CA CYS A 95 -0.14 -7.98 -4.98
C CYS A 95 -1.23 -8.51 -5.90
N ARG A 96 -2.37 -8.85 -5.29
CA ARG A 96 -3.59 -9.30 -5.95
C ARG A 96 -4.81 -8.76 -5.19
N PRO A 97 -5.23 -7.51 -5.49
CA PRO A 97 -6.55 -7.04 -5.08
C PRO A 97 -7.63 -8.04 -5.48
N ASN A 98 -8.67 -8.20 -4.65
CA ASN A 98 -9.83 -9.02 -5.03
C ASN A 98 -10.68 -8.30 -6.09
N ASP A 99 -11.61 -9.02 -6.71
CA ASP A 99 -12.40 -8.48 -7.82
C ASP A 99 -13.25 -7.26 -7.41
N GLY A 100 -13.78 -7.25 -6.18
CA GLY A 100 -14.51 -6.10 -5.65
C GLY A 100 -13.63 -4.85 -5.50
N PHE A 101 -12.39 -5.00 -5.04
CA PHE A 101 -11.43 -3.90 -4.97
C PHE A 101 -10.97 -3.45 -6.35
N LEU A 102 -10.78 -4.38 -7.30
CA LEU A 102 -10.48 -4.02 -8.68
C LEU A 102 -11.61 -3.19 -9.29
N GLN A 103 -12.86 -3.59 -9.06
CA GLN A 103 -14.02 -2.82 -9.51
C GLN A 103 -14.04 -1.42 -8.89
N GLN A 104 -13.81 -1.29 -7.57
CA GLN A 104 -13.75 0.01 -6.91
C GLN A 104 -12.62 0.91 -7.46
N LEU A 105 -11.47 0.34 -7.81
CA LEU A 105 -10.39 1.08 -8.47
C LEU A 105 -10.79 1.53 -9.88
N VAL A 106 -11.51 0.71 -10.64
CA VAL A 106 -12.04 1.11 -11.96
C VAL A 106 -13.05 2.26 -11.81
N GLU A 107 -13.96 2.19 -10.84
CA GLU A 107 -14.94 3.24 -10.55
C GLU A 107 -14.25 4.57 -10.16
N LEU A 108 -13.18 4.49 -9.36
CA LEU A 108 -12.35 5.65 -9.01
C LEU A 108 -11.67 6.26 -10.24
N ASP A 109 -11.11 5.43 -11.12
CA ASP A 109 -10.45 5.89 -12.35
C ASP A 109 -11.44 6.60 -13.29
N ASP A 110 -12.64 6.04 -13.47
CA ASP A 110 -13.73 6.65 -14.21
C ASP A 110 -14.13 8.01 -13.64
N HIS A 111 -14.24 8.09 -12.31
CA HIS A 111 -14.56 9.34 -11.62
C HIS A 111 -13.49 10.41 -11.86
N HIS A 112 -12.21 10.07 -11.67
CA HIS A 112 -11.09 10.97 -11.94
C HIS A 112 -11.06 11.44 -13.40
N ARG A 113 -11.24 10.54 -14.37
CA ARG A 113 -11.27 10.90 -15.80
C ARG A 113 -12.39 11.89 -16.11
N LYS A 114 -13.57 11.75 -15.51
CA LYS A 114 -14.69 12.68 -15.68
C LYS A 114 -14.42 14.04 -15.04
N LEU A 115 -13.75 14.07 -13.88
CA LEU A 115 -13.37 15.32 -13.22
C LEU A 115 -12.28 16.08 -14.00
N TYR A 116 -11.19 15.41 -14.36
CA TYR A 116 -10.06 16.06 -15.02
C TYR A 116 -10.34 16.45 -16.48
N ARG A 117 -11.34 15.84 -17.15
CA ARG A 117 -11.80 16.29 -18.48
C ARG A 117 -12.66 17.55 -18.45
N LYS A 118 -13.14 17.99 -17.28
CA LYS A 118 -13.99 19.19 -17.12
C LYS A 118 -13.21 20.44 -16.72
N LEU A 119 -11.91 20.32 -16.48
CA LEU A 119 -10.97 21.40 -16.21
C LEU A 119 -10.19 21.73 -17.49
#